data_AF-A0A9E6WER9-F1
#
_entry.id   AF-A0A9E6WER9-F1
#
_cell.length_a   1.000
_cell.length_b   1.000
_cell.length_c   1.000
_cell.angle_alpha   90.00
_cell.angle_beta   90.00
_cell.angle_gamma   90.00
#
_symmetry.space_group_name_H-M   'P 1'
#
loop_
_entity.id
_entity.type
_entity.pdbx_description
1 polymer ?
#
loop_
_entity_poly.entity_id
_entity_poly.type
_entity_poly.pdbx_seq_one_letter_code
_entity_poly.pdbx_strand_id
1 'polypeptide(L)'
;MSRHLIEKYRQRHEQETGGKANPWGGRLAVALVYPNTYHQGMSNLGLQTVYRMLNDRDDTLCERFFLPDSEDIEEHRRTGFPLVSIESRRSLSDFDLIAFSISFENDYLNLPTIFEFGRLPFWREERTERHPLIICGGVCAFLNPEPLAEIMDLFVVGEAEVTLPQLLKQILDPETLARSELLDPNFTTGGDLSAGWLRRSLPRER
;
A
#
# COMPACT_ATOMS: atom_id res chain seq x y z
N MET A 1 -20.81 -7.72 11.92
CA MET A 1 -20.71 -6.79 10.76
C MET A 1 -21.43 -5.49 11.10
N SER A 2 -20.78 -4.33 10.94
CA SER A 2 -21.41 -3.02 11.12
C SER A 2 -22.19 -2.63 9.85
N ARG A 3 -23.49 -2.35 9.99
CA ARG A 3 -24.30 -1.80 8.88
C ARG A 3 -23.95 -0.34 8.58
N HIS A 4 -23.60 0.43 9.60
CA HIS A 4 -23.27 1.84 9.47
C HIS A 4 -22.02 2.04 8.61
N LEU A 5 -20.93 1.32 8.92
CA LEU A 5 -19.69 1.39 8.15
C LEU A 5 -19.92 0.97 6.70
N ILE A 6 -20.63 -0.14 6.45
CA ILE A 6 -20.91 -0.60 5.08
C ILE A 6 -21.64 0.47 4.26
N GLU A 7 -22.62 1.13 4.87
CA GLU A 7 -23.37 2.22 4.22
C GLU A 7 -22.48 3.44 3.95
N LYS A 8 -21.62 3.82 4.91
CA LYS A 8 -20.67 4.93 4.76
C LYS A 8 -19.70 4.71 3.60
N TYR A 9 -19.10 3.52 3.49
CA TYR A 9 -18.22 3.17 2.36
C TYR A 9 -18.98 3.14 1.03
N ARG A 10 -20.22 2.63 1.02
CA ARG A 10 -21.08 2.67 -0.18
C ARG A 10 -21.34 4.10 -0.65
N GLN A 11 -21.73 4.99 0.27
CA GLN A 11 -22.01 6.38 -0.05
C GLN A 11 -20.78 7.13 -0.57
N ARG A 12 -19.60 6.86 0.01
CA ARG A 12 -18.33 7.42 -0.49
C ARG A 12 -18.10 7.02 -1.94
N HIS A 13 -18.16 5.73 -2.25
CA HIS A 13 -17.94 5.22 -3.59
C HIS A 13 -18.97 5.77 -4.61
N GLU A 14 -20.24 5.89 -4.21
CA GLU A 14 -21.30 6.44 -5.09
C GLU A 14 -21.10 7.93 -5.42
N GLN A 15 -20.40 8.69 -4.57
CA GLN A 15 -20.07 10.10 -4.79
C GLN A 15 -18.80 10.30 -5.63
N GLU A 16 -18.02 9.25 -5.86
CA GLU A 16 -16.80 9.34 -6.64
C GLU A 16 -17.08 9.39 -8.14
N THR A 17 -16.24 10.12 -8.85
CA THR A 17 -16.21 10.16 -10.31
C THR A 17 -14.78 9.91 -10.78
N GLY A 18 -14.63 9.26 -11.95
CA GLY A 18 -13.30 8.97 -12.51
C GLY A 18 -12.58 7.74 -11.93
N GLY A 19 -13.22 6.98 -11.04
CA GLY A 19 -12.71 5.69 -10.59
C GLY A 19 -12.67 4.67 -11.74
N LYS A 20 -11.59 3.91 -11.84
CA LYS A 20 -11.44 2.81 -12.80
C LYS A 20 -11.35 1.50 -12.02
N ALA A 21 -12.44 0.75 -12.00
CA ALA A 21 -12.50 -0.53 -11.31
C ALA A 21 -12.09 -1.66 -12.27
N ASN A 22 -10.81 -2.03 -12.26
CA ASN A 22 -10.36 -3.23 -12.95
C ASN A 22 -10.94 -4.48 -12.25
N PRO A 23 -11.42 -5.49 -12.99
CA PRO A 23 -12.03 -6.67 -12.37
C PRO A 23 -10.98 -7.52 -11.65
N TRP A 24 -11.40 -8.08 -10.52
CA TRP A 24 -10.60 -9.03 -9.74
C TRP A 24 -10.31 -10.32 -10.51
N GLY A 25 -9.09 -10.83 -10.34
CA GLY A 25 -8.60 -12.08 -10.93
C GLY A 25 -7.66 -11.87 -12.13
N GLY A 26 -6.56 -12.63 -12.14
CA GLY A 26 -5.57 -12.63 -13.23
C GLY A 26 -4.71 -11.36 -13.33
N ARG A 27 -4.68 -10.54 -12.27
CA ARG A 27 -3.92 -9.29 -12.16
C ARG A 27 -3.28 -9.21 -10.78
N LEU A 28 -2.20 -8.45 -10.66
CA LEU A 28 -1.64 -8.10 -9.36
C LEU A 28 -2.58 -7.13 -8.64
N ALA A 29 -3.07 -7.53 -7.47
CA ALA A 29 -3.92 -6.72 -6.62
C ALA A 29 -3.11 -5.76 -5.76
N VAL A 30 -3.25 -4.46 -6.03
CA VAL A 30 -2.55 -3.39 -5.33
C VAL A 30 -3.51 -2.60 -4.45
N ALA A 31 -3.24 -2.57 -3.14
CA ALA A 31 -3.88 -1.67 -2.20
C ALA A 31 -3.06 -0.39 -2.10
N LEU A 32 -3.58 0.71 -2.63
CA LEU A 32 -2.95 2.02 -2.51
C LEU A 32 -3.48 2.73 -1.25
N VAL A 33 -2.65 2.78 -0.22
CA VAL A 33 -3.02 3.29 1.09
C VAL A 33 -2.54 4.72 1.27
N TYR A 34 -3.46 5.64 1.53
CA TYR A 34 -3.13 6.96 2.06
C TYR A 34 -3.35 6.95 3.58
N PRO A 35 -2.30 7.09 4.40
CA PRO A 35 -2.39 6.96 5.86
C PRO A 35 -3.02 8.17 6.57
N ASN A 36 -4.10 8.70 6.01
CA ASN A 36 -4.87 9.80 6.57
C ASN A 36 -6.34 9.70 6.07
N THR A 37 -7.16 10.70 6.43
CA THR A 37 -8.58 10.71 6.08
C THR A 37 -8.81 10.69 4.57
N TYR A 38 -9.96 10.14 4.17
CA TYR A 38 -10.41 10.10 2.77
C TYR A 38 -10.30 11.47 2.09
N HIS A 39 -10.78 12.54 2.71
CA HIS A 39 -10.76 13.89 2.13
C HIS A 39 -9.34 14.41 1.84
N GLN A 40 -8.39 14.12 2.73
CA GLN A 40 -6.99 14.53 2.52
C GLN A 40 -6.36 13.71 1.39
N GLY A 41 -6.59 12.41 1.35
CA GLY A 41 -6.06 11.58 0.28
C GLY A 41 -6.67 11.88 -1.09
N MET A 42 -7.96 12.20 -1.15
CA MET A 42 -8.61 12.65 -2.40
C MET A 42 -8.12 14.03 -2.87
N SER A 43 -7.54 14.82 -1.97
CA SER A 43 -6.88 16.10 -2.30
C SER A 43 -5.40 15.93 -2.67
N ASN A 44 -4.85 14.70 -2.64
CA ASN A 44 -3.45 14.42 -2.91
C ASN A 44 -3.25 14.01 -4.37
N LEU A 45 -2.62 14.89 -5.16
CA LEU A 45 -2.37 14.64 -6.58
C LEU A 45 -1.46 13.42 -6.81
N GLY A 46 -0.44 13.23 -5.98
CA GLY A 46 0.48 12.08 -6.10
C GLY A 46 -0.26 10.75 -5.95
N LEU A 47 -1.17 10.65 -4.97
CA LEU A 47 -2.04 9.48 -4.80
C LEU A 47 -2.89 9.24 -6.05
N GLN A 48 -3.55 10.29 -6.57
CA GLN A 48 -4.40 10.18 -7.77
C GLN A 48 -3.60 9.76 -9.02
N THR A 49 -2.37 10.28 -9.17
CA THR A 49 -1.47 9.91 -10.26
C THR A 49 -1.10 8.43 -10.18
N VAL A 50 -0.64 7.94 -9.03
CA VAL A 50 -0.27 6.53 -8.83
C VAL A 50 -1.49 5.60 -9.04
N TYR A 51 -2.65 5.98 -8.50
CA TYR A 51 -3.90 5.25 -8.70
C TYR A 51 -4.24 5.08 -10.18
N ARG A 52 -4.17 6.18 -10.95
CA ARG A 52 -4.41 6.15 -12.39
C ARG A 52 -3.39 5.30 -13.13
N MET A 53 -2.10 5.50 -12.85
CA MET A 53 -1.03 4.73 -13.48
C MET A 53 -1.19 3.22 -13.29
N LEU A 54 -1.59 2.77 -12.10
CA LEU A 54 -1.84 1.36 -11.84
C LEU A 54 -3.10 0.87 -12.54
N ASN A 55 -4.19 1.63 -12.53
CA ASN A 55 -5.43 1.16 -13.18
C ASN A 55 -5.41 1.32 -14.70
N ASP A 56 -4.53 2.12 -15.28
CA ASP A 56 -4.34 2.26 -16.72
C ASP A 56 -3.65 1.05 -17.37
N ARG A 57 -3.04 0.19 -16.56
CA ARG A 57 -2.46 -1.08 -17.04
C ARG A 57 -3.48 -2.21 -17.00
N ASP A 58 -3.26 -3.20 -17.86
CA ASP A 58 -4.13 -4.38 -17.94
C ASP A 58 -3.73 -5.50 -16.96
N ASP A 59 -2.53 -5.45 -16.39
CA ASP A 59 -1.94 -6.48 -15.51
C ASP A 59 -2.05 -6.15 -14.00
N THR A 60 -2.59 -4.99 -13.65
CA THR A 60 -2.80 -4.55 -12.27
C THR A 60 -4.25 -4.15 -12.02
N LEU A 61 -4.73 -4.37 -10.80
CA LEU A 61 -5.92 -3.71 -10.26
C LEU A 61 -5.49 -2.93 -9.03
N CYS A 62 -5.94 -1.68 -8.90
CA CYS A 62 -5.58 -0.82 -7.79
C CYS A 62 -6.84 -0.28 -7.11
N GLU A 63 -6.90 -0.48 -5.79
CA GLU A 63 -8.00 0.02 -4.96
C GLU A 63 -7.45 0.86 -3.81
N ARG A 64 -8.22 1.85 -3.38
CA ARG A 64 -7.76 2.86 -2.42
C ARG A 64 -8.23 2.55 -1.01
N PHE A 65 -7.34 2.86 -0.08
CA PHE A 65 -7.53 2.69 1.36
C PHE A 65 -7.15 3.97 2.09
N PHE A 66 -7.91 4.28 3.13
CA PHE A 66 -7.74 5.47 3.95
C PHE A 66 -7.84 5.10 5.42
N LEU A 67 -7.28 5.94 6.30
CA LEU A 67 -7.55 5.81 7.72
C LEU A 67 -9.05 5.98 7.99
N PRO A 68 -9.69 5.12 8.83
CA PRO A 68 -11.06 5.36 9.26
C PRO A 68 -11.20 6.71 9.96
N ASP A 69 -12.37 7.33 9.84
CA ASP A 69 -12.63 8.58 10.53
C ASP A 69 -12.58 8.33 12.05
N SER A 70 -12.18 9.33 12.83
CA SER A 70 -12.00 9.18 14.28
C SER A 70 -13.26 8.68 15.00
N GLU A 71 -14.44 9.05 14.50
CA GLU A 71 -15.74 8.59 15.00
C GLU A 71 -16.00 7.09 14.74
N ASP A 72 -15.40 6.51 13.70
CA ASP A 72 -15.61 5.13 13.27
C ASP A 72 -14.65 4.14 13.94
N ILE A 73 -13.51 4.63 14.49
CA ILE A 73 -12.44 3.80 15.05
C ILE A 73 -12.98 2.82 16.11
N GLU A 74 -13.81 3.31 17.03
CA GLU A 74 -14.36 2.47 18.10
C GLU A 74 -15.35 1.43 17.55
N GLU A 75 -16.10 1.77 16.49
CA GLU A 75 -16.99 0.81 15.85
C GLU A 75 -16.21 -0.29 15.12
N HIS A 76 -15.12 0.05 14.44
CA HIS A 76 -14.20 -0.93 13.85
C HIS A 76 -13.70 -1.92 14.90
N ARG A 77 -13.20 -1.43 16.04
CA ARG A 77 -12.72 -2.28 17.16
C ARG A 77 -13.83 -3.14 17.75
N ARG A 78 -14.96 -2.52 18.13
CA ARG A 78 -16.10 -3.20 18.76
C ARG A 78 -16.70 -4.29 17.88
N THR A 79 -16.74 -4.08 16.57
CA THR A 79 -17.38 -5.01 15.62
C THR A 79 -16.40 -5.94 14.91
N GLY A 80 -15.09 -5.72 15.07
CA GLY A 80 -14.04 -6.41 14.33
C GLY A 80 -14.10 -6.17 12.81
N PHE A 81 -14.74 -5.09 12.38
CA PHE A 81 -14.89 -4.77 10.96
C PHE A 81 -13.51 -4.38 10.38
N PRO A 82 -13.02 -5.07 9.35
CA PRO A 82 -11.68 -4.83 8.83
C PRO A 82 -11.59 -3.48 8.10
N LEU A 83 -10.38 -3.05 7.83
CA LEU A 83 -10.14 -1.98 6.87
C LEU A 83 -10.44 -2.49 5.47
N VAL A 84 -11.30 -1.77 4.75
CA VAL A 84 -11.78 -2.19 3.42
C VAL A 84 -11.51 -1.12 2.37
N SER A 85 -11.38 -1.55 1.12
CA SER A 85 -11.21 -0.65 -0.02
C SER A 85 -12.46 0.19 -0.28
N ILE A 86 -12.28 1.35 -0.91
CA ILE A 86 -13.40 2.19 -1.35
C ILE A 86 -14.18 1.52 -2.49
N GLU A 87 -13.48 0.94 -3.47
CA GLU A 87 -14.04 0.45 -4.72
C GLU A 87 -14.90 -0.81 -4.53
N SER A 88 -14.32 -1.86 -3.95
CA SER A 88 -14.99 -3.16 -3.86
C SER A 88 -15.29 -3.61 -2.42
N ARG A 89 -14.79 -2.86 -1.42
CA ARG A 89 -14.88 -3.19 0.01
C ARG A 89 -14.21 -4.53 0.36
N ARG A 90 -13.10 -4.82 -0.31
CA ARG A 90 -12.20 -5.96 0.00
C ARG A 90 -11.32 -5.63 1.19
N SER A 91 -10.98 -6.64 1.99
CA SER A 91 -10.08 -6.46 3.13
C SER A 91 -8.68 -6.08 2.64
N LEU A 92 -7.97 -5.24 3.38
CA LEU A 92 -6.58 -4.88 3.04
C LEU A 92 -5.67 -6.11 2.90
N SER A 93 -5.92 -7.15 3.69
CA SER A 93 -5.22 -8.44 3.66
C SER A 93 -5.47 -9.28 2.38
N ASP A 94 -6.45 -8.92 1.55
CA ASP A 94 -6.83 -9.69 0.35
C ASP A 94 -5.98 -9.31 -0.88
N PHE A 95 -5.10 -8.33 -0.75
CA PHE A 95 -4.25 -7.79 -1.83
C PHE A 95 -2.87 -8.44 -1.83
N ASP A 96 -2.20 -8.41 -2.97
CA ASP A 96 -0.85 -8.96 -3.14
C ASP A 96 0.22 -7.94 -2.73
N LEU A 97 -0.03 -6.67 -3.01
CA LEU A 97 0.86 -5.55 -2.77
C LEU A 97 0.12 -4.43 -2.03
N ILE A 98 0.68 -3.96 -0.92
CA ILE A 98 0.21 -2.76 -0.22
C ILE A 98 1.23 -1.65 -0.45
N ALA A 99 0.79 -0.59 -1.13
CA ALA A 99 1.59 0.59 -1.40
C ALA A 99 1.14 1.76 -0.52
N PHE A 100 1.94 2.09 0.50
CA PHE A 100 1.73 3.28 1.31
C PHE A 100 2.25 4.52 0.58
N SER A 101 1.38 5.50 0.37
CA SER A 101 1.74 6.82 -0.17
C SER A 101 1.82 7.84 0.96
N ILE A 102 3.01 8.01 1.54
CA ILE A 102 3.18 8.82 2.75
C ILE A 102 3.71 10.22 2.41
N SER A 103 2.89 11.23 2.68
CA SER A 103 3.20 12.62 2.30
C SER A 103 3.80 13.42 3.45
N PHE A 104 3.44 13.09 4.70
CA PHE A 104 3.90 13.82 5.88
C PHE A 104 4.35 12.87 6.98
N GLU A 105 5.35 13.28 7.76
CA GLU A 105 5.87 12.45 8.87
C GLU A 105 4.81 12.18 9.95
N ASN A 106 3.86 13.10 10.13
CA ASN A 106 2.75 12.92 11.07
C ASN A 106 1.85 11.73 10.69
N ASP A 107 1.84 11.32 9.42
CA ASP A 107 1.04 10.18 8.98
C ASP A 107 1.59 8.85 9.54
N TYR A 108 2.84 8.81 10.01
CA TYR A 108 3.42 7.60 10.62
C TYR A 108 2.62 7.15 11.84
N LEU A 109 2.04 8.10 12.58
CA LEU A 109 1.22 7.85 13.77
C LEU A 109 -0.07 7.10 13.45
N ASN A 110 -0.51 7.13 12.18
CA ASN A 110 -1.72 6.48 11.73
C ASN A 110 -1.49 5.04 11.27
N LEU A 111 -0.23 4.65 11.03
CA LEU A 111 0.12 3.30 10.57
C LEU A 111 -0.33 2.21 11.55
N PRO A 112 -0.11 2.29 12.89
CA PRO A 112 -0.55 1.25 13.80
C PRO A 112 -2.05 0.92 13.67
N THR A 113 -2.90 1.94 13.56
CA THR A 113 -4.35 1.77 13.37
C THR A 113 -4.69 1.11 12.04
N ILE A 114 -3.98 1.47 10.96
CA ILE A 114 -4.18 0.86 9.64
C ILE A 114 -3.78 -0.61 9.64
N PHE A 115 -2.64 -0.96 10.25
CA PHE A 115 -2.19 -2.34 10.38
C PHE A 115 -3.12 -3.16 11.29
N GLU A 116 -3.59 -2.57 12.40
CA GLU A 116 -4.59 -3.16 13.30
C GLU A 116 -5.85 -3.57 12.52
N PHE A 117 -6.46 -2.64 11.79
CA PHE A 117 -7.69 -2.91 11.04
C PHE A 117 -7.46 -3.70 9.75
N GLY A 118 -6.27 -3.62 9.17
CA GLY A 118 -5.83 -4.43 8.05
C GLY A 118 -5.50 -5.87 8.41
N ARG A 119 -5.39 -6.18 9.72
CA ARG A 119 -5.02 -7.51 10.26
C ARG A 119 -3.66 -7.98 9.76
N LEU A 120 -2.69 -7.06 9.75
CA LEU A 120 -1.33 -7.31 9.27
C LEU A 120 -0.33 -7.22 10.44
N PRO A 121 0.71 -8.06 10.48
CA PRO A 121 1.81 -7.88 11.41
C PRO A 121 2.49 -6.52 11.17
N PHE A 122 2.61 -5.74 12.25
CA PHE A 122 3.16 -4.39 12.18
C PHE A 122 4.65 -4.42 11.84
N TRP A 123 5.39 -5.30 12.50
CA TRP A 123 6.81 -5.44 12.28
C TRP A 123 7.07 -6.32 11.06
N ARG A 124 8.04 -5.91 10.25
CA ARG A 124 8.44 -6.65 9.05
C ARG A 124 8.90 -8.07 9.35
N GLU A 125 9.63 -8.26 10.44
CA GLU A 125 10.18 -9.57 10.81
C GLU A 125 9.09 -10.61 11.15
N GLU A 126 7.87 -10.17 11.46
CA GLU A 126 6.73 -11.03 11.75
C GLU A 126 5.99 -11.48 10.47
N ARG A 127 6.28 -10.88 9.31
CA ARG A 127 5.62 -11.19 8.05
C ARG A 127 6.29 -12.36 7.33
N THR A 128 5.45 -13.20 6.75
CA THR A 128 5.81 -14.39 5.95
C THR A 128 5.33 -14.25 4.51
N GLU A 129 5.65 -15.21 3.65
CA GLU A 129 5.16 -15.32 2.26
C GLU A 129 3.62 -15.30 2.12
N ARG A 130 2.88 -15.51 3.21
CA ARG A 130 1.40 -15.44 3.22
C ARG A 130 0.86 -14.01 3.31
N HIS A 131 1.72 -13.05 3.64
CA HIS A 131 1.34 -11.66 3.81
C HIS A 131 1.71 -10.86 2.57
N PRO A 132 0.93 -9.81 2.23
CA PRO A 132 1.26 -8.92 1.13
C PRO A 132 2.66 -8.33 1.28
N LEU A 133 3.26 -8.01 0.14
CA LEU A 133 4.44 -7.14 0.11
C LEU A 133 3.99 -5.73 0.50
N ILE A 134 4.68 -5.09 1.45
CA ILE A 134 4.34 -3.76 1.94
C ILE A 134 5.43 -2.77 1.53
N ILE A 135 5.11 -1.88 0.61
CA ILE A 135 6.03 -0.86 0.10
C ILE A 135 5.62 0.53 0.57
N CYS A 136 6.61 1.42 0.69
CA CYS A 136 6.39 2.82 1.04
C CYS A 136 6.96 3.73 -0.04
N GLY A 137 6.13 4.64 -0.55
CA GLY A 137 6.53 5.75 -1.41
C GLY A 137 6.10 7.09 -0.81
N GLY A 138 6.15 8.13 -1.64
CA GLY A 138 5.86 9.50 -1.25
C GLY A 138 7.09 10.25 -0.71
N VAL A 139 6.91 11.52 -0.40
CA VAL A 139 7.98 12.44 -0.02
C VAL A 139 8.75 11.94 1.21
N CYS A 140 8.05 11.33 2.16
CA CYS A 140 8.65 10.76 3.38
C CYS A 140 9.60 9.61 3.12
N ALA A 141 9.28 8.72 2.17
CA ALA A 141 10.17 7.61 1.77
C ALA A 141 11.50 8.13 1.19
N PHE A 142 11.45 9.28 0.51
CA PHE A 142 12.63 9.93 -0.06
C PHE A 142 13.47 10.67 0.99
N LEU A 143 12.84 11.48 1.84
CA LEU A 143 13.53 12.35 2.79
C LEU A 143 14.14 11.61 3.98
N ASN A 144 13.36 10.73 4.62
CA ASN A 144 13.81 10.03 5.81
C ASN A 144 13.10 8.66 5.96
N PRO A 145 13.61 7.61 5.30
CA PRO A 145 13.01 6.27 5.38
C PRO A 145 13.31 5.52 6.68
N GLU A 146 14.27 5.99 7.49
CA GLU A 146 14.75 5.27 8.69
C GLU A 146 13.64 4.96 9.72
N PRO A 147 12.72 5.88 10.05
CA PRO A 147 11.64 5.61 11.00
C PRO A 147 10.69 4.47 10.58
N LEU A 148 10.61 4.17 9.28
CA LEU A 148 9.72 3.17 8.73
C LEU A 148 10.44 1.88 8.36
N ALA A 149 11.76 1.81 8.53
CA ALA A 149 12.57 0.70 8.04
C ALA A 149 12.18 -0.64 8.67
N GLU A 150 11.77 -0.65 9.92
CA GLU A 150 11.34 -1.88 10.62
C GLU A 150 9.90 -2.29 10.27
N ILE A 151 9.14 -1.40 9.62
CA ILE A 151 7.73 -1.56 9.30
C ILE A 151 7.52 -1.90 7.82
N MET A 152 8.34 -1.36 6.91
CA MET A 152 8.16 -1.48 5.45
C MET A 152 9.13 -2.49 4.84
N ASP A 153 8.67 -3.22 3.82
CA ASP A 153 9.48 -4.20 3.10
C ASP A 153 10.44 -3.53 2.12
N LEU A 154 9.93 -2.56 1.34
CA LEU A 154 10.70 -1.80 0.37
C LEU A 154 10.31 -0.32 0.39
N PHE A 155 11.28 0.55 0.08
CA PHE A 155 11.05 1.97 -0.16
C PHE A 155 11.20 2.28 -1.63
N VAL A 156 10.18 2.92 -2.20
CA VAL A 156 10.18 3.46 -3.55
C VAL A 156 10.56 4.93 -3.47
N VAL A 157 11.79 5.23 -3.87
CA VAL A 157 12.42 6.53 -3.74
C VAL A 157 12.48 7.20 -5.10
N GLY A 158 11.87 8.37 -5.26
CA GLY A 158 11.83 9.12 -6.51
C GLY A 158 10.42 9.18 -7.13
N GLU A 159 10.36 9.63 -8.37
CA GLU A 159 9.08 9.83 -9.07
C GLU A 159 8.43 8.50 -9.44
N ALA A 160 7.13 8.39 -9.18
CA ALA A 160 6.38 7.14 -9.42
C ALA A 160 6.37 6.78 -10.91
N GLU A 161 6.30 7.78 -11.79
CA GLU A 161 6.34 7.66 -13.25
C GLU A 161 7.58 6.91 -13.75
N VAL A 162 8.70 7.06 -13.04
CA VAL A 162 9.99 6.48 -13.40
C VAL A 162 10.26 5.19 -12.66
N THR A 163 9.71 5.00 -11.46
CA THR A 163 10.09 3.87 -10.57
C THR A 163 9.05 2.75 -10.56
N LEU A 164 7.77 3.08 -10.64
CA LEU A 164 6.67 2.14 -10.54
C LEU A 164 6.66 1.09 -11.67
N PRO A 165 6.87 1.44 -12.96
CA PRO A 165 6.86 0.44 -14.03
C PRO A 165 7.92 -0.66 -13.85
N GLN A 166 9.11 -0.29 -13.37
CA GLN A 166 10.24 -1.19 -13.15
C GLN A 166 9.98 -2.08 -11.95
N LEU A 167 9.45 -1.51 -10.87
CA LEU A 167 9.05 -2.28 -9.69
C LEU A 167 7.97 -3.31 -10.04
N LEU A 168 6.92 -2.90 -10.76
CA LEU A 168 5.86 -3.81 -11.18
C LEU A 168 6.38 -4.93 -12.08
N LYS A 169 7.30 -4.60 -13.00
CA LYS A 169 7.96 -5.62 -13.83
C LYS A 169 8.67 -6.68 -12.98
N GLN A 170 9.35 -6.28 -11.91
CA GLN A 170 10.03 -7.21 -11.00
C GLN A 170 9.05 -8.06 -10.19
N ILE A 171 7.98 -7.45 -9.67
CA ILE A 171 6.97 -8.16 -8.87
C ILE A 171 6.18 -9.17 -9.73
N LEU A 172 5.88 -8.82 -10.97
CA LEU A 172 5.16 -9.67 -11.92
C LEU A 172 6.04 -10.73 -12.57
N ASP A 173 7.36 -10.68 -12.38
CA ASP A 173 8.28 -11.65 -12.97
C ASP A 173 8.12 -13.02 -12.29
N PRO A 174 7.74 -14.08 -13.03
CA PRO A 174 7.57 -15.41 -12.46
C PRO A 174 8.84 -15.97 -11.81
N GLU A 175 10.02 -15.51 -12.21
CA GLU A 175 11.30 -15.94 -11.65
C GLU A 175 11.66 -15.23 -10.34
N THR A 176 10.90 -14.18 -9.95
CA THR A 176 11.17 -13.34 -8.76
C THR A 176 10.10 -13.54 -7.66
N LEU A 177 9.26 -14.56 -7.80
CA LEU A 177 7.96 -14.70 -7.13
C LEU A 177 8.03 -14.86 -5.60
N ALA A 178 9.19 -15.16 -5.02
CA ALA A 178 9.31 -15.31 -3.58
C ALA A 178 9.67 -13.97 -2.92
N ARG A 179 8.91 -13.55 -1.89
CA ARG A 179 9.24 -12.37 -1.07
C ARG A 179 10.68 -12.46 -0.55
N SER A 180 11.15 -13.65 -0.20
CA SER A 180 12.54 -13.90 0.19
C SER A 180 13.58 -13.43 -0.85
N GLU A 181 13.29 -13.54 -2.15
CA GLU A 181 14.21 -13.13 -3.22
C GLU A 181 14.18 -11.62 -3.42
N LEU A 182 13.00 -10.99 -3.42
CA LEU A 182 12.86 -9.53 -3.47
C LEU A 182 13.59 -8.84 -2.30
N LEU A 183 13.59 -9.48 -1.14
CA LEU A 183 14.22 -8.99 0.09
C LEU A 183 15.68 -9.44 0.28
N ASP A 184 16.21 -10.35 -0.55
CA ASP A 184 17.60 -10.80 -0.43
C ASP A 184 18.54 -9.62 -0.73
N PRO A 185 19.41 -9.21 0.21
CA PRO A 185 20.36 -8.12 -0.01
C PRO A 185 21.25 -8.32 -1.24
N ASN A 186 21.48 -9.55 -1.70
CA ASN A 186 22.29 -9.89 -2.87
C ASN A 186 21.47 -10.03 -4.17
N PHE A 187 20.14 -9.92 -4.10
CA PHE A 187 19.31 -9.94 -5.30
C PHE A 187 19.62 -8.73 -6.18
N THR A 188 20.19 -9.02 -7.33
CA THR A 188 20.62 -8.06 -8.36
C THR A 188 19.73 -8.28 -9.57
N THR A 189 18.90 -7.29 -9.91
CA THR A 189 18.14 -7.38 -11.15
C THR A 189 19.09 -7.35 -12.34
N GLY A 190 18.82 -8.16 -13.36
CA GLY A 190 19.58 -8.25 -14.62
C GLY A 190 19.51 -6.99 -15.50
N GLY A 191 19.57 -5.81 -14.90
CA GLY A 191 19.55 -4.50 -15.51
C GLY A 191 20.12 -3.50 -14.50
N ASP A 192 21.34 -3.06 -14.78
CA ASP A 192 22.09 -1.93 -14.23
C ASP A 192 21.81 -1.53 -12.76
N LEU A 193 22.75 -1.87 -11.89
CA LEU A 193 22.80 -1.56 -10.45
C LEU A 193 23.10 -0.08 -10.14
N SER A 194 22.86 0.84 -11.08
CA SER A 194 23.09 2.27 -10.92
C SER A 194 21.94 3.01 -10.23
N ALA A 195 20.80 2.34 -10.01
CA ALA A 195 19.57 3.02 -9.70
C ALA A 195 19.19 2.97 -8.22
N GLY A 196 19.71 3.94 -7.46
CA GLY A 196 19.53 4.12 -6.01
C GLY A 196 18.10 4.47 -5.54
N TRP A 197 17.07 4.09 -6.31
CA TRP A 197 15.66 4.38 -6.03
C TRP A 197 14.93 3.29 -5.24
N LEU A 198 15.49 2.07 -5.13
CA LEU A 198 14.94 1.02 -4.28
C LEU A 198 15.83 0.87 -3.05
N ARG A 199 15.41 1.44 -1.91
CA ARG A 199 16.15 1.31 -0.66
C ARG A 199 15.54 0.18 0.16
N ARG A 200 16.31 -0.86 0.41
CA ARG A 200 15.92 -1.93 1.35
C ARG A 200 16.11 -1.44 2.77
N SER A 201 15.18 -1.78 3.66
CA SER A 201 15.38 -1.60 5.08
C SER A 201 16.39 -2.65 5.58
N LEU A 202 17.58 -2.22 6.00
CA LEU A 202 18.51 -3.13 6.66
C LEU A 202 18.00 -3.41 8.08
N PRO A 203 18.01 -4.67 8.56
CA PRO A 203 17.81 -4.95 9.98
C PRO A 203 18.90 -4.25 10.81
N ARG A 204 18.55 -3.70 11.98
CA ARG A 204 19.58 -3.24 12.92
C ARG A 204 20.40 -4.44 13.40
N GLU A 205 21.72 -4.34 13.32
CA GLU A 205 22.62 -5.19 14.11
C GLU A 205 22.29 -4.93 15.59
N ARG A 206 21.90 -5.99 16.32
CA ARG A 206 21.63 -5.93 17.76
C ARG A 206 22.91 -5.87 18.57
#